data_AF-A0A7X8SDM7-F1
#
_entry.id   AF-A0A7X8SDM7-F1
#
_cell.length_a   1.000
_cell.length_b   1.000
_cell.length_c   1.000
_cell.angle_alpha   90.00
_cell.angle_beta   90.00
_cell.angle_gamma   90.00
#
_symmetry.space_group_name_H-M   'P 1'
#
loop_
_entity.id
_entity.type
_entity.pdbx_description
1 polymer ?
#
loop_
_entity_poly.entity_id
_entity_poly.type
_entity_poly.pdbx_seq_one_letter_code
_entity_poly.pdbx_strand_id
1 'polypeptide(L)' 'MSVHKAQGSAFRRVIIPVVRSKLLDRTMLYTAITRGIETVVLVGDIDLINEIITASPQSLERSHALNLERG' A
#
# COMPACT_ATOMS: atom_id res chain seq x y z
N MET A 1 20.12 9.44 -16.86
CA MET A 1 18.65 9.60 -17.02
C MET A 1 18.17 10.48 -15.88
N SER A 2 17.89 11.76 -16.16
CA SER A 2 17.61 12.76 -15.13
C SER A 2 16.16 12.70 -14.63
N VAL A 3 15.97 13.26 -13.44
CA VAL A 3 14.77 13.36 -12.59
C VAL A 3 13.53 14.00 -13.27
N HIS A 4 13.62 14.35 -14.56
CA HIS A 4 12.54 14.99 -15.33
C HIS A 4 11.50 14.04 -15.95
N LYS A 5 11.56 12.71 -15.68
CA LYS A 5 10.58 11.71 -16.18
C LYS A 5 9.83 10.91 -15.11
N ALA A 6 10.12 11.11 -13.82
CA ALA A 6 9.67 10.18 -12.77
C ALA A 6 8.72 10.77 -11.70
N GLN A 7 8.33 12.05 -11.81
CA GLN A 7 7.21 12.55 -11.02
C GLN A 7 5.89 12.12 -11.68
N GLY A 8 5.13 11.26 -10.99
CA GLY A 8 3.94 10.58 -11.55
C GLY A 8 4.18 9.14 -12.01
N SER A 9 5.27 8.51 -11.53
CA SER A 9 5.78 7.19 -11.91
C SER A 9 4.85 6.04 -11.50
N ALA A 10 3.75 5.90 -12.22
CA ALA A 10 3.14 4.60 -12.38
C ALA A 10 3.97 3.81 -13.41
N PHE A 11 4.36 2.59 -13.07
CA PHE A 11 5.18 1.71 -13.90
C PHE A 11 4.28 0.75 -14.67
N ARG A 12 4.59 0.46 -15.95
CA ARG A 12 3.78 -0.47 -16.76
C ARG A 12 3.58 -1.82 -16.07
N ARG A 13 4.65 -2.39 -15.48
CA ARG A 13 4.60 -3.63 -14.72
C ARG A 13 5.31 -3.48 -13.38
N VAL A 14 4.69 -3.98 -12.30
CA VAL A 14 5.26 -3.94 -10.94
C VAL A 14 5.22 -5.33 -10.32
N ILE A 15 6.31 -5.71 -9.64
CA ILE A 15 6.38 -6.89 -8.78
C ILE A 15 6.42 -6.40 -7.34
N ILE A 16 5.50 -6.89 -6.50
CA ILE A 16 5.37 -6.49 -5.10
C ILE A 16 5.66 -7.72 -4.23
N PRO A 17 6.84 -7.78 -3.58
CA PRO A 17 7.08 -8.79 -2.56
C PRO A 17 6.24 -8.47 -1.32
N VAL A 18 5.44 -9.45 -0.87
CA VAL A 18 4.63 -9.36 0.34
C VAL A 18 5.30 -10.19 1.43
N VAL A 19 5.90 -9.51 2.39
CA VAL A 19 6.65 -10.12 3.51
C VAL A 19 6.19 -9.53 4.83
N ARG A 20 6.14 -10.35 5.89
CA ARG A 20 5.69 -9.90 7.20
C ARG A 20 6.56 -8.74 7.70
N SER A 21 5.93 -7.60 7.97
CA SER A 21 6.59 -6.37 8.43
C SER A 21 5.62 -5.55 9.27
N LYS A 22 6.14 -4.79 10.23
CA LYS A 22 5.34 -3.87 11.06
C LYS A 22 4.69 -2.75 10.23
N LEU A 23 5.26 -2.43 9.08
CA LEU A 23 4.73 -1.40 8.18
C LEU A 23 3.70 -1.95 7.19
N LEU A 24 3.62 -3.27 7.03
CA LEU A 24 2.73 -3.86 6.03
C LEU A 24 1.28 -3.79 6.51
N ASP A 25 0.50 -2.93 5.89
CA ASP A 25 -0.94 -2.81 6.09
C ASP A 25 -1.70 -2.71 4.75
N ARG A 26 -3.03 -2.72 4.83
CA ARG A 26 -3.90 -2.62 3.65
C ARG A 26 -3.67 -1.35 2.85
N THR A 27 -3.37 -0.22 3.51
CA THR A 27 -3.13 1.06 2.84
C THR A 27 -1.82 1.06 2.05
N MET A 28 -0.76 0.49 2.61
CA MET A 28 0.52 0.33 1.93
C MET A 28 0.41 -0.64 0.76
N LEU A 29 -0.27 -1.78 0.94
CA LEU A 29 -0.50 -2.73 -0.15
C LEU A 29 -1.31 -2.09 -1.30
N TYR A 30 -2.39 -1.37 -0.98
CA TYR A 30 -3.19 -0.63 -1.96
C TYR A 30 -2.36 0.45 -2.69
N THR A 31 -1.53 1.18 -1.96
CA THR A 31 -0.62 2.18 -2.54
C THR A 31 0.39 1.53 -3.48
N ALA A 32 0.95 0.38 -3.13
CA ALA A 32 1.88 -0.35 -3.98
C ALA A 32 1.19 -0.87 -5.26
N ILE A 33 -0.03 -1.40 -5.14
CA ILE A 33 -0.83 -1.89 -6.29
C ILE A 33 -1.13 -0.75 -7.27
N THR A 34 -1.55 0.41 -6.77
CA THR A 34 -1.89 1.58 -7.60
C THR A 34 -0.68 2.23 -8.30
N ARG A 35 0.55 1.78 -8.01
CA ARG A 35 1.76 2.15 -8.78
C ARG A 35 1.93 1.36 -10.07
N GLY A 36 1.20 0.26 -10.28
CA GLY A 36 1.17 -0.47 -11.54
C GLY A 36 0.11 0.05 -12.49
N ILE A 37 0.46 0.23 -13.77
CA ILE A 37 -0.49 0.68 -14.81
C ILE A 37 -1.13 -0.50 -15.54
N GLU A 38 -0.34 -1.49 -15.97
CA GLU A 38 -0.82 -2.58 -16.83
C GLU A 38 -0.81 -3.94 -16.14
N THR A 39 0.17 -4.21 -15.27
CA THR A 39 0.28 -5.50 -14.59
C THR A 39 0.91 -5.36 -13.21
N VAL A 40 0.30 -6.01 -12.22
CA VAL A 40 0.84 -6.13 -10.86
C VAL A 40 0.96 -7.61 -10.53
N VAL A 41 2.15 -8.03 -10.08
CA VAL A 41 2.40 -9.39 -9.60
C VAL A 41 2.74 -9.33 -8.12
N LEU A 42 1.89 -9.91 -7.29
CA LEU A 42 2.17 -10.09 -5.86
C LEU A 42 2.97 -11.38 -5.68
N VAL A 43 4.06 -11.33 -4.91
CA VAL A 43 4.90 -12.50 -4.62
C VAL A 43 5.05 -12.62 -3.11
N GLY A 44 4.54 -13.68 -2.52
CA GLY A 44 4.60 -13.89 -1.07
C GLY A 44 3.66 -14.99 -0.62
N ASP A 45 3.45 -15.04 0.70
CA ASP A 45 2.52 -15.97 1.34
C ASP A 45 1.07 -15.53 1.10
N ILE A 46 0.26 -16.44 0.56
CA ILE A 46 -1.14 -16.18 0.24
C ILE A 46 -1.99 -15.96 1.49
N ASP A 47 -1.67 -16.62 2.60
CA ASP A 47 -2.40 -16.46 3.86
C ASP A 47 -2.13 -15.08 4.46
N LEU A 48 -0.88 -14.61 4.39
CA LEU A 48 -0.52 -13.25 4.77
C LEU A 48 -1.22 -12.20 3.90
N ILE A 49 -1.29 -12.42 2.58
CA ILE A 49 -2.01 -11.51 1.68
C ILE A 49 -3.49 -11.44 2.06
N ASN A 50 -4.13 -12.58 2.30
CA ASN A 50 -5.52 -12.68 2.71
C ASN A 50 -5.79 -12.00 4.06
N GLU A 51 -4.88 -12.15 5.02
CA GLU A 51 -4.89 -11.44 6.31
C GLU A 51 -4.89 -9.92 6.10
N ILE A 52 -3.99 -9.39 5.26
CA ILE A 52 -3.82 -7.95 5.06
C ILE A 52 -4.99 -7.31 4.32
N ILE A 53 -5.57 -7.99 3.33
CA ILE A 53 -6.71 -7.43 2.57
C ILE A 53 -8.00 -7.37 3.38
N THR A 54 -8.16 -8.26 4.38
CA THR A 54 -9.32 -8.31 5.27
C THR A 54 -9.17 -7.42 6.50
N ALA A 55 -7.93 -7.09 6.89
CA ALA A 55 -7.64 -6.17 7.97
C ALA A 55 -8.14 -4.73 7.69
N SER A 56 -8.54 -4.03 8.76
CA SER A 56 -8.79 -2.60 8.72
C SER A 56 -7.47 -1.85 8.47
N PRO A 57 -7.46 -0.80 7.64
CA PRO A 57 -6.25 -0.01 7.43
C PRO A 57 -5.82 0.68 8.72
N GLN A 58 -4.55 0.52 9.14
CA GLN A 58 -4.02 1.19 10.34
C GLN A 58 -4.11 2.72 10.25
N SER A 59 -4.22 3.28 9.04
CA SER A 59 -4.46 4.71 8.85
C SER A 59 -5.73 5.23 9.56
N LEU A 60 -6.74 4.38 9.79
CA LEU A 60 -7.97 4.77 10.50
C LEU A 60 -7.80 4.73 12.02
N GLU A 61 -6.85 3.95 12.54
CA GLU A 61 -6.58 3.82 13.97
C GLU A 61 -5.51 4.80 14.48
N ARG A 62 -4.92 5.61 13.58
CA ARG A 62 -3.99 6.66 14.00
C ARG A 62 -4.74 7.74 14.78
N SER A 63 -4.62 7.70 16.10
CA SER A 63 -5.08 8.75 17.01
C SER A 63 -4.28 10.03 16.75
N HIS A 64 -4.77 10.86 15.85
CA HIS A 64 -4.30 12.23 15.69
C HIS A 64 -5.17 13.15 16.56
N ALA A 65 -4.58 14.15 17.20
CA ALA A 65 -5.26 15.18 18.01
C ALA A 65 -6.19 16.11 17.20
N LEU A 66 -6.53 15.72 15.97
CA LEU A 66 -7.45 16.37 15.04
C LEU A 66 -8.86 15.75 15.05
N ASN A 67 -9.17 14.89 16.03
CA ASN A 67 -10.56 14.62 16.39
C ASN A 67 -11.08 15.79 17.24
N LEU A 68 -11.31 16.93 16.58
CA LEU A 68 -12.07 18.03 17.16
C LEU A 68 -13.49 17.52 17.40
N GLU A 69 -13.80 17.27 18.67
CA GLU A 69 -15.09 17.46 19.31
C GLU A 69 -16.23 17.67 18.30
N ARG A 70 -16.86 16.58 17.86
CA ARG A 70 -18.17 16.68 17.20
C ARG A 70 -19.14 17.12 18.29
N GLY A 71 -19.63 18.35 18.18
CA GLY A 71 -20.65 18.93 19.07
C GLY A 71 -21.97 18.15 19.08
#